data_AF-A0A5B0G2Q9-F1
#
_entry.id   AF-A0A5B0G2Q9-F1
#
_cell.length_a   1.000
_cell.length_b   1.000
_cell.length_c   1.000
_cell.angle_alpha   90.00
_cell.angle_beta   90.00
_cell.angle_gamma   90.00
#
_symmetry.space_group_name_H-M   'P 1'
#
loop_
_entity.id
_entity.type
_entity.pdbx_description
1 polymer ?
#
loop_
_entity_poly.entity_id
_entity_poly.type
_entity_poly.pdbx_seq_one_letter_code
_entity_poly.pdbx_strand_id
1 'polypeptide(L)'
;MESCPRCGSIQHVRPKAILIGAASPKKRFDGEEKAGYRRLDQLAVDECDPAELKSAPLEQFVDGFYCGGCEVGFVASGLVRDGD
;
A
#
# COMPACT_ATOMS: atom_id res chain seq x y z
N MET A 1 -16.68 -5.94 3.07
CA MET A 1 -15.77 -7.06 3.37
C MET A 1 -14.92 -7.23 2.13
N GLU A 2 -13.62 -6.98 2.21
CA GLU A 2 -12.76 -6.99 1.02
C GLU A 2 -12.43 -8.41 0.55
N SER A 3 -12.40 -8.63 -0.75
CA SER A 3 -11.95 -9.88 -1.38
C SER A 3 -10.46 -9.82 -1.67
N CYS A 4 -9.76 -10.96 -1.57
CA CYS A 4 -8.36 -11.01 -1.95
C CYS A 4 -8.22 -10.72 -3.45
N PRO A 5 -7.38 -9.75 -3.87
CA PRO A 5 -7.23 -9.41 -5.29
C PRO A 5 -6.59 -10.53 -6.12
N ARG A 6 -5.94 -11.53 -5.49
CA ARG A 6 -5.34 -12.67 -6.18
C ARG A 6 -6.30 -13.84 -6.38
N CYS A 7 -7.09 -14.20 -5.38
CA CYS A 7 -7.94 -15.41 -5.43
C CYS A 7 -9.44 -15.13 -5.33
N GLY A 8 -9.86 -13.88 -5.15
CA GLY A 8 -11.26 -13.46 -4.99
C GLY A 8 -11.93 -13.92 -3.69
N SER A 9 -11.28 -14.77 -2.89
CA SER A 9 -11.84 -15.30 -1.64
C SER A 9 -11.82 -14.26 -0.51
N ILE A 10 -12.88 -14.26 0.29
CA ILE A 10 -12.98 -13.52 1.56
C ILE A 10 -12.58 -14.39 2.76
N GLN A 11 -12.56 -15.72 2.63
CA GLN A 11 -12.48 -16.65 3.77
C GLN A 11 -11.19 -16.51 4.56
N HIS A 12 -10.07 -16.26 3.86
CA HIS A 12 -8.75 -16.13 4.46
C HIS A 12 -8.30 -14.67 4.62
N VAL A 13 -9.18 -13.71 4.34
CA VAL A 13 -8.87 -12.27 4.45
C VAL A 13 -9.08 -11.82 5.89
N ARG A 14 -8.09 -11.13 6.45
CA ARG A 14 -8.14 -10.52 7.78
C ARG A 14 -7.66 -9.08 7.72
N PRO A 15 -8.25 -8.15 8.52
CA PRO A 15 -7.68 -6.82 8.70
C PRO A 15 -6.24 -6.91 9.20
N LYS A 16 -5.37 -6.04 8.70
CA LYS A 16 -3.96 -5.97 9.07
C LYS A 16 -3.43 -4.54 8.87
N ALA A 17 -2.60 -4.08 9.79
CA ALA A 17 -1.78 -2.89 9.57
C ALA A 17 -0.66 -3.23 8.57
N ILE A 18 -0.64 -2.54 7.43
CA ILE A 18 0.32 -2.72 6.35
C ILE A 18 1.40 -1.67 6.48
N LEU A 19 2.67 -2.11 6.40
CA LEU A 19 3.80 -1.20 6.31
C LEU A 19 4.01 -0.82 4.85
N ILE A 20 3.97 0.46 4.55
CA ILE A 20 4.23 1.03 3.22
C ILE A 20 5.57 1.77 3.19
N GLY A 21 6.09 2.06 2.00
CA GLY A 21 7.33 2.79 1.83
C GLY A 21 7.24 4.23 2.37
N ALA A 22 8.32 4.75 2.95
CA ALA A 22 8.32 6.10 3.51
C ALA A 22 8.18 7.22 2.45
N ALA A 23 8.62 6.97 1.22
CA ALA A 23 8.47 7.87 0.08
C ALA A 23 8.66 7.08 -1.23
N SER A 24 7.95 7.50 -2.28
CA SER A 24 8.07 6.96 -3.62
C SER A 24 9.51 7.05 -4.09
N PRO A 25 10.05 6.03 -4.77
CA PRO A 25 11.44 6.10 -5.22
C PRO A 25 11.65 7.24 -6.23
N LYS A 26 10.61 7.62 -7.01
CA LYS A 26 10.64 8.79 -7.91
C LYS A 26 11.01 10.07 -7.16
N LYS A 27 10.36 10.34 -6.03
CA LYS A 27 10.63 11.52 -5.19
C LYS A 27 11.94 11.41 -4.43
N ARG A 28 12.28 10.20 -3.95
CA ARG A 28 13.47 9.96 -3.13
C ARG A 28 14.80 10.04 -3.89
N PHE A 29 14.79 9.68 -5.18
CA PHE A 29 15.99 9.62 -6.01
C PHE A 29 16.02 10.66 -7.13
N ASP A 30 15.17 11.70 -7.09
CA ASP A 30 15.12 12.76 -8.11
C ASP A 30 15.02 12.23 -9.55
N GLY A 31 14.26 11.14 -9.73
CA GLY A 31 14.14 10.45 -11.02
C GLY A 31 15.34 9.57 -11.42
N GLU A 32 16.42 9.49 -10.62
CA GLU A 32 17.51 8.54 -10.87
C GLU A 32 17.03 7.10 -10.73
N GLU A 33 17.29 6.31 -11.77
CA GLU A 33 16.75 4.98 -11.97
C GLU A 33 17.49 3.92 -11.14
N LYS A 34 17.39 4.00 -9.80
CA LYS A 34 17.86 2.94 -8.89
C LYS A 34 16.71 2.02 -8.50
N ALA A 35 16.11 1.37 -9.51
CA ALA A 35 15.41 0.07 -9.48
C ALA A 35 14.41 -0.26 -8.32
N GLY A 36 13.70 0.73 -7.77
CA GLY A 36 12.61 0.51 -6.80
C GLY A 36 11.21 0.82 -7.35
N TYR A 37 11.03 1.94 -8.07
CA TYR A 37 9.71 2.45 -8.49
C TYR A 37 8.96 1.60 -9.51
N ARG A 38 9.64 0.64 -10.18
CA ARG A 38 8.97 -0.31 -11.09
C ARG A 38 8.24 -1.43 -10.34
N ARG A 39 8.38 -1.51 -9.01
CA ARG A 39 7.63 -2.42 -8.16
C ARG A 39 6.21 -1.92 -8.02
N LEU A 40 5.34 -2.35 -8.94
CA LEU A 40 3.90 -2.07 -8.93
C LEU A 40 3.21 -2.56 -7.64
N ASP A 41 3.90 -3.38 -6.85
CA ASP A 41 3.44 -3.98 -5.61
C ASP A 41 3.85 -3.20 -4.35
N GLN A 42 4.57 -2.07 -4.47
CA GLN A 42 5.03 -1.29 -3.32
C GLN A 42 4.43 0.12 -3.29
N LEU A 43 3.45 0.32 -2.40
CA LEU A 43 2.86 1.61 -2.09
C LEU A 43 3.80 2.44 -1.19
N ALA A 44 3.81 3.77 -1.33
CA ALA A 44 4.50 4.70 -0.45
C ALA A 44 3.60 5.82 0.12
N VAL A 45 4.04 6.43 1.23
CA VAL A 45 3.29 7.45 1.99
C VAL A 45 2.88 8.66 1.12
N ASP A 46 3.77 9.12 0.25
CA ASP A 46 3.53 10.28 -0.62
C ASP A 46 2.61 9.99 -1.82
N GLU A 47 2.30 8.71 -2.06
CA GLU A 47 1.35 8.23 -3.08
C GLU A 47 -0.06 8.02 -2.49
N CYS A 48 -0.21 8.13 -1.17
CA CYS A 48 -1.48 7.95 -0.47
C CYS A 48 -2.23 9.27 -0.27
N ASP A 49 -3.55 9.21 -0.10
CA ASP A 49 -4.34 10.35 0.36
C ASP A 49 -3.94 10.71 1.81
N PRO A 50 -3.46 11.93 2.09
CA PRO A 50 -3.11 12.36 3.44
C PRO A 50 -4.26 12.25 4.46
N ALA A 51 -5.52 12.28 4.02
CA ALA A 51 -6.68 12.11 4.90
C ALA A 51 -6.82 10.69 5.46
N GLU A 52 -6.26 9.70 4.76
CA GLU A 52 -6.32 8.28 5.11
C GLU A 52 -5.05 7.80 5.86
N LEU A 53 -4.06 8.69 6.01
CA LEU A 53 -2.83 8.40 6.73
C LEU A 53 -2.97 8.63 8.23
N LYS A 54 -2.27 7.82 9.02
CA LYS A 54 -2.14 8.03 10.46
C LYS A 54 -1.27 9.25 10.73
N SER A 55 -1.41 9.85 11.91
CA SER A 55 -0.58 10.97 12.33
C SER A 55 0.88 10.58 12.55
N ALA A 56 1.79 11.56 12.44
CA ALA A 56 3.20 11.39 12.75
C ALA A 56 3.42 10.75 14.13
N PRO A 57 4.34 9.78 14.26
CA PRO A 57 5.30 9.26 13.28
C PRO A 57 4.86 7.94 12.59
N LEU A 58 3.56 7.70 12.48
CA LEU A 58 2.98 6.41 12.07
C LEU A 58 2.42 6.42 10.63
N GLU A 59 2.74 7.42 9.82
CA GLU A 59 2.22 7.59 8.46
C GLU A 59 2.45 6.35 7.57
N GLN A 60 3.55 5.62 7.81
CA GLN A 60 3.90 4.40 7.08
C GLN A 60 3.03 3.17 7.41
N PHE A 61 2.11 3.27 8.38
CA PHE A 61 1.21 2.19 8.76
C PHE A 61 -0.21 2.51 8.33
N VAL A 62 -0.66 1.83 7.29
CA VAL A 62 -2.02 1.98 6.77
C VAL A 62 -2.89 0.80 7.14
N ASP A 63 -4.19 1.03 7.27
CA ASP A 63 -5.13 -0.06 7.50
C ASP A 63 -5.40 -0.77 6.17
N GLY A 64 -5.26 -2.09 6.20
CA GLY A 64 -5.45 -2.92 5.03
C GLY A 64 -5.82 -4.34 5.42
N PHE A 65 -5.47 -5.27 4.55
CA PHE A 65 -5.91 -6.65 4.64
C PHE A 65 -4.78 -7.59 4.30
N TYR A 66 -4.85 -8.80 4.84
CA TYR A 66 -3.94 -9.89 4.51
C TYR A 66 -4.73 -11.15 4.20
N CYS A 67 -4.43 -11.77 3.08
CA CYS A 67 -4.99 -13.06 2.72
C CYS A 67 -4.04 -14.17 3.18
N GLY A 68 -4.44 -14.98 4.15
CA GLY A 68 -3.65 -16.12 4.61
C GLY A 68 -3.51 -17.25 3.58
N GLY A 69 -4.41 -17.33 2.59
CA GLY A 69 -4.33 -18.33 1.52
C GLY A 69 -3.37 -17.97 0.39
N CYS A 70 -3.17 -16.67 0.12
CA CYS A 70 -2.27 -16.17 -0.93
C CYS A 70 -1.01 -15.49 -0.40
N GLU A 71 -0.91 -15.36 0.92
CA GLU A 71 0.15 -14.69 1.66
C GLU A 71 0.45 -13.25 1.21
N VAL A 72 -0.59 -12.54 0.74
CA VAL A 72 -0.46 -11.18 0.20
C VAL A 72 -1.16 -10.17 1.11
N GLY A 73 -0.47 -9.06 1.38
CA GLY A 73 -1.03 -7.86 1.98
C GLY A 73 -1.55 -6.91 0.90
N PHE A 74 -2.69 -6.27 1.13
CA PHE A 74 -3.28 -5.32 0.19
C PHE A 74 -4.09 -4.25 0.94
N VAL A 75 -4.36 -3.14 0.26
CA VAL A 75 -5.13 -2.00 0.78
C VAL A 75 -6.39 -1.83 -0.05
N ALA A 76 -7.39 -1.13 0.48
CA ALA A 76 -8.57 -0.77 -0.30
C ALA A 76 -8.20 0.26 -1.38
N SER A 77 -8.92 0.26 -2.50
CA SER A 77 -8.63 1.10 -3.66
C SER A 77 -8.67 2.61 -3.37
N GLY A 78 -9.40 3.05 -2.34
CA GLY A 78 -9.52 4.47 -1.99
C GLY A 78 -8.28 5.08 -1.31
N LEU A 79 -7.25 4.29 -0.98
CA LEU A 79 -6.07 4.80 -0.28
C LEU A 79 -5.08 5.55 -1.19
N VAL A 80 -5.03 5.17 -2.47
CA VAL A 80 -4.08 5.72 -3.44
C VAL A 80 -4.66 6.99 -4.04
N ARG A 81 -3.86 8.05 -4.17
CA ARG A 81 -4.29 9.24 -4.91
C ARG A 81 -4.49 8.85 -6.37
N ASP A 82 -5.67 9.11 -6.93
CA ASP A 82 -5.85 9.09 -8.38
C ASP A 82 -4.83 10.06 -8.98
N GLY A 83 -3.87 9.52 -9.73
CA GLY A 83 -2.86 10.31 -10.42
C GLY A 83 -3.43 10.89 -11.71
N ASP A 84 -3.25 12.20 -11.91
CA ASP A 84 -3.27 12.85 -13.22
C ASP A 84 -2.23 12.22 -14.19
#